data_AF-A0A484ZJ75-F1
#
_entry.id   AF-A0A484ZJ75-F1
#
_cell.length_a   1.000
_cell.length_b   1.000
_cell.length_c   1.000
_cell.angle_alpha   90.00
_cell.angle_beta   90.00
_cell.angle_gamma   90.00
#
_symmetry.space_group_name_H-M   'P 1'
#
loop_
_entity.id
_entity.type
_entity.pdbx_description
1 polymer ?
#
loop_
_entity_poly.entity_id
_entity_poly.type
_entity_poly.pdbx_seq_one_letter_code
_entity_poly.pdbx_strand_id
1 'polypeptide(L)'
;MAVEDRIMAIWAQIPANGRLLTVDEEIHHIALLAGVADQRVISLSLDAMERTFDRLAAVMLGRPAAREGIPEDASFAARLLILREFMHHLAFAEITIVSPDSLK
;
A
#
# COMPACT_ATOMS: atom_id res chain seq x y z
N MET A 1 -14.63 -5.49 10.66
CA MET A 1 -14.17 -4.94 9.38
C MET A 1 -14.31 -3.42 9.33
N ALA A 2 -13.75 -2.69 10.31
CA ALA A 2 -14.00 -1.24 10.42
C ALA A 2 -13.37 -0.40 9.28
N VAL A 3 -12.33 -0.89 8.61
CA VAL A 3 -11.66 -0.15 7.52
C VAL A 3 -12.48 -0.22 6.23
N GLU A 4 -12.93 -1.42 5.85
CA GLU A 4 -13.77 -1.66 4.68
C GLU A 4 -15.06 -0.83 4.73
N ASP A 5 -15.77 -0.84 5.87
CA ASP A 5 -17.02 -0.08 6.06
C ASP A 5 -16.81 1.42 5.78
N ARG A 6 -15.65 1.96 6.15
CA ARG A 6 -15.30 3.37 5.94
C ARG A 6 -14.94 3.68 4.49
N ILE A 7 -14.35 2.72 3.78
CA ILE A 7 -14.02 2.84 2.35
C ILE A 7 -15.31 2.78 1.52
N MET A 8 -16.23 1.88 1.85
CA MET A 8 -17.52 1.76 1.15
C MET A 8 -18.37 3.03 1.28
N ALA A 9 -18.30 3.73 2.40
CA ALA A 9 -19.02 4.99 2.60
C ALA A 9 -18.60 6.12 1.64
N ILE A 10 -17.36 6.09 1.11
CA ILE A 10 -16.84 7.14 0.23
C ILE A 10 -16.82 6.74 -1.25
N TRP A 11 -17.08 5.47 -1.59
CA TRP A 11 -17.00 4.96 -2.96
C TRP A 11 -17.78 5.83 -3.97
N ALA A 12 -19.01 6.23 -3.63
CA ALA A 12 -19.86 7.03 -4.49
C ALA A 12 -19.34 8.47 -4.73
N GLN A 13 -18.37 8.94 -3.94
CA GLN A 13 -17.77 10.26 -4.05
C GLN A 13 -16.50 10.26 -4.92
N ILE A 14 -16.00 9.07 -5.29
CA ILE A 14 -14.76 8.92 -6.04
C ILE A 14 -15.07 8.89 -7.54
N PRO A 15 -14.41 9.73 -8.35
CA PRO A 15 -14.58 9.69 -9.80
C PRO A 15 -14.17 8.32 -10.36
N ALA A 16 -14.98 7.76 -11.26
CA ALA A 16 -14.74 6.43 -11.84
C ALA A 16 -13.37 6.28 -12.53
N ASN A 17 -12.76 7.38 -12.98
CA ASN A 17 -11.43 7.41 -13.62
C ASN A 17 -10.40 8.18 -12.79
N GLY A 18 -10.60 8.26 -11.47
CA GLY A 18 -9.64 8.87 -10.57
C GLY A 18 -8.28 8.17 -10.65
N ARG A 19 -7.21 8.92 -10.43
CA ARG A 19 -5.87 8.37 -10.22
C ARG A 19 -5.51 8.52 -8.75
N LEU A 20 -4.96 7.46 -8.17
CA LEU A 20 -4.49 7.48 -6.79
C LEU A 20 -3.04 8.00 -6.77
N LEU A 21 -2.82 9.08 -6.03
CA LEU A 21 -1.52 9.73 -5.88
C LEU A 21 -1.24 9.99 -4.41
N THR A 22 0.02 9.80 -4.00
CA THR A 22 0.48 10.17 -2.66
C THR A 22 1.90 10.73 -2.69
N VAL A 23 2.22 11.51 -1.65
CA VAL A 23 3.58 11.98 -1.32
C VAL A 23 4.05 11.46 0.05
N ASP A 24 3.29 10.52 0.63
CA ASP A 24 3.55 9.95 1.94
C ASP A 24 4.79 9.04 1.92
N GLU A 25 5.74 9.33 2.81
CA GLU A 25 7.02 8.64 2.89
C GLU A 25 6.89 7.18 3.35
N GLU A 26 5.90 6.87 4.19
CA GLU A 26 5.66 5.50 4.66
C GLU A 26 5.06 4.64 3.54
N ILE A 27 4.22 5.22 2.68
CA ILE A 27 3.74 4.53 1.47
C ILE A 27 4.88 4.34 0.46
N HIS A 28 5.78 5.32 0.34
CA HIS A 28 7.01 5.14 -0.45
C HIS A 28 7.84 3.96 0.06
N HIS A 29 8.04 3.86 1.37
CA HIS A 29 8.74 2.73 1.98
C HIS A 29 8.08 1.38 1.67
N ILE A 30 6.74 1.31 1.73
CA ILE A 30 5.98 0.11 1.34
C ILE A 30 6.27 -0.29 -0.11
N ALA A 31 6.32 0.67 -1.04
CA ALA A 31 6.60 0.38 -2.45
C ALA A 31 8.01 -0.17 -2.66
N LEU A 32 9.01 0.37 -1.96
CA LEU A 32 10.38 -0.16 -1.99
C LEU A 32 10.44 -1.60 -1.47
N LEU A 33 9.74 -1.90 -0.37
CA LEU A 33 9.63 -3.26 0.19
C LEU A 33 8.89 -4.24 -0.73
N ALA A 34 7.98 -3.73 -1.56
CA ALA A 34 7.30 -4.50 -2.60
C ALA A 34 8.19 -4.79 -3.83
N GLY A 35 9.43 -4.29 -3.83
CA GLY A 35 10.40 -4.49 -4.90
C GLY A 35 10.32 -3.45 -6.02
N VAL A 36 9.63 -2.33 -5.80
CA VAL A 36 9.62 -1.22 -6.76
C VAL A 36 10.96 -0.49 -6.70
N ALA A 37 11.56 -0.22 -7.86
CA ALA A 37 12.84 0.48 -7.94
C ALA A 37 12.71 1.91 -7.41
N ASP A 38 13.65 2.34 -6.58
CA ASP A 38 13.67 3.68 -5.99
C ASP A 38 13.90 4.75 -7.08
N GLN A 39 12.87 5.55 -7.31
CA GLN A 39 12.87 6.63 -8.30
C GLN A 39 12.01 7.78 -7.77
N ARG A 40 12.17 8.95 -8.40
CA ARG A 40 11.42 10.15 -8.05
C ARG A 40 9.90 9.97 -8.10
N VAL A 41 9.43 9.22 -9.09
CA VAL A 41 8.02 8.88 -9.28
C VAL A 41 7.98 7.38 -9.50
N ILE A 42 7.30 6.67 -8.60
CA ILE A 42 7.15 5.23 -8.66
C ILE A 42 5.68 4.86 -8.72
N SER A 43 5.38 3.72 -9.33
CA SER A 43 4.05 3.12 -9.34
C SER A 43 4.08 1.82 -8.57
N LEU A 44 3.19 1.68 -7.59
CA LEU A 44 2.94 0.42 -6.88
C LEU A 44 1.63 -0.17 -7.40
N SER A 45 1.71 -1.32 -8.06
CA SER A 45 0.53 -2.04 -8.54
C SER A 45 -0.20 -2.77 -7.42
N LEU A 46 -1.50 -3.01 -7.61
CA LEU A 46 -2.31 -3.83 -6.72
C LEU A 46 -1.71 -5.24 -6.55
N ASP A 47 -1.24 -5.87 -7.62
CA ASP A 47 -0.61 -7.20 -7.53
C ASP A 47 0.65 -7.19 -6.64
N ALA A 48 1.48 -6.16 -6.74
CA ALA A 48 2.67 -6.02 -5.90
C ALA A 48 2.31 -5.74 -4.43
N MET A 49 1.25 -4.98 -4.22
CA MET A 49 0.66 -4.75 -2.90
C MET A 49 0.19 -6.05 -2.27
N GLU A 50 -0.61 -6.84 -3.00
CA GLU A 50 -1.16 -8.11 -2.52
C GLU A 50 -0.05 -9.12 -2.19
N ARG A 51 0.99 -9.24 -3.02
CA ARG A 51 2.15 -10.07 -2.70
C ARG A 51 2.87 -9.63 -1.41
N THR A 52 2.92 -8.34 -1.14
CA THR A 52 3.52 -7.80 0.09
C THR A 52 2.64 -8.10 1.30
N PHE A 53 1.32 -8.03 1.12
CA PHE A 53 0.35 -8.42 2.13
C PHE A 53 0.40 -9.93 2.44
N ASP A 54 0.56 -10.78 1.43
CA ASP A 54 0.72 -12.23 1.61
C ASP A 54 1.96 -12.58 2.46
N ARG A 55 3.06 -11.84 2.28
CA ARG A 55 4.26 -11.96 3.12
C ARG A 55 3.97 -11.60 4.57
N LEU A 56 3.22 -10.51 4.82
CA LEU A 56 2.77 -10.16 6.17
C LEU A 56 1.87 -11.25 6.78
N ALA A 57 0.93 -11.79 6.01
CA ALA A 57 0.06 -12.87 6.46
C ALA A 57 0.87 -14.12 6.83
N ALA A 58 1.89 -14.47 6.04
CA ALA A 58 2.78 -15.58 6.34
C ALA A 58 3.55 -15.37 7.65
N VAL A 59 3.95 -14.13 7.95
CA VAL A 59 4.57 -13.76 9.24
C VAL A 59 3.60 -13.95 10.40
N MET A 60 2.35 -13.49 10.24
CA MET A 60 1.30 -13.69 11.27
C MET A 60 0.99 -15.17 11.52
N LEU A 61 1.21 -16.03 10.53
CA LEU A 61 1.09 -17.49 10.64
C LEU A 61 2.34 -18.17 11.22
N GLY A 62 3.32 -17.40 11.69
CA GLY A 62 4.50 -17.89 12.39
C GLY A 62 5.78 -17.97 11.56
N ARG A 63 5.81 -17.44 10.32
CA ARG A 63 7.08 -17.28 9.61
C ARG A 63 7.89 -16.12 10.22
N PRO A 64 9.23 -16.24 10.33
CA PRO A 64 10.05 -15.14 10.82
C PRO A 64 9.99 -13.92 9.89
N ALA A 65 9.74 -12.74 10.46
CA ALA A 65 9.61 -11.47 9.72
C ALA A 65 10.87 -11.14 8.89
N ALA A 66 12.05 -11.39 9.47
CA ALA A 66 13.34 -11.21 8.80
C ALA A 66 13.49 -12.05 7.52
N ARG A 67 12.89 -13.25 7.48
CA ARG A 67 12.93 -14.13 6.30
C ARG A 67 12.00 -13.65 5.20
N GLU A 68 10.84 -13.14 5.60
CA GLU A 68 9.88 -12.56 4.66
C GLU A 68 10.23 -11.12 4.31
N GLY A 69 11.27 -10.51 4.89
CA GLY A 69 11.67 -9.12 4.64
C GLY A 69 10.59 -8.10 5.01
N ILE A 70 9.81 -8.38 6.05
CA ILE A 70 8.71 -7.53 6.52
C ILE A 70 9.10 -6.91 7.87
N PRO A 71 8.85 -5.60 8.08
CA PRO A 71 9.01 -4.97 9.40
C PRO A 71 8.08 -5.57 10.46
N GLU A 72 8.58 -5.72 11.69
CA GLU A 72 7.78 -6.17 12.86
C GLU A 72 6.95 -5.03 13.49
N ASP A 73 6.94 -3.85 12.86
CA ASP A 73 6.18 -2.69 13.33
C ASP A 73 4.67 -2.84 13.05
N ALA A 74 3.86 -2.67 14.10
CA ALA A 74 2.41 -2.71 13.99
C ALA A 74 1.86 -1.57 13.11
N SER A 75 2.56 -0.43 13.05
CA SER A 75 2.14 0.71 12.23
C SER A 75 2.31 0.40 10.74
N PHE A 76 3.40 -0.27 10.35
CA PHE A 76 3.57 -0.82 9.01
C PHE A 76 2.42 -1.76 8.62
N ALA A 77 2.09 -2.73 9.48
CA ALA A 77 1.01 -3.69 9.22
C ALA A 77 -0.34 -2.99 9.03
N ALA A 78 -0.65 -2.00 9.89
CA ALA A 78 -1.88 -1.22 9.79
C ALA A 78 -1.96 -0.39 8.50
N ARG A 79 -0.87 0.28 8.09
CA ARG A 79 -0.80 1.03 6.83
C ARG A 79 -0.96 0.13 5.62
N LEU A 80 -0.28 -1.01 5.60
CA LEU A 80 -0.37 -1.99 4.53
C LEU A 80 -1.81 -2.50 4.37
N LEU A 81 -2.47 -2.85 5.49
CA LEU A 81 -3.88 -3.24 5.51
C LEU A 81 -4.78 -2.15 4.92
N ILE A 82 -4.68 -0.91 5.43
CA ILE A 82 -5.52 0.20 4.97
C ILE A 82 -5.34 0.45 3.48
N LEU A 83 -4.10 0.48 2.99
CA LEU A 83 -3.81 0.73 1.58
C LEU A 83 -4.31 -0.43 0.70
N ARG A 84 -4.16 -1.68 1.14
CA ARG A 84 -4.70 -2.86 0.45
C ARG A 84 -6.21 -2.78 0.33
N GLU A 85 -6.92 -2.51 1.43
CA GLU A 85 -8.38 -2.36 1.40
C GLU A 85 -8.79 -1.22 0.48
N PHE A 86 -8.11 -0.07 0.54
CA PHE A 86 -8.44 1.09 -0.29
C PHE A 86 -8.27 0.81 -1.78
N MET A 87 -7.14 0.23 -2.18
CA MET A 87 -6.88 -0.10 -3.59
C MET A 87 -7.81 -1.19 -4.10
N HIS A 88 -7.99 -2.26 -3.32
CA HIS A 88 -8.78 -3.42 -3.72
C HIS A 88 -10.27 -3.08 -3.83
N HIS A 89 -10.84 -2.40 -2.84
CA HIS A 89 -12.27 -2.10 -2.82
C HIS A 89 -12.69 -0.97 -3.75
N LEU A 90 -11.81 0.00 -3.99
CA LEU A 90 -12.08 1.11 -4.92
C LEU A 90 -11.56 0.83 -6.33
N ALA A 91 -11.09 -0.40 -6.58
CA ALA A 91 -10.59 -0.88 -7.86
C ALA A 91 -9.46 -0.02 -8.47
N PHE A 92 -8.58 0.53 -7.63
CA PHE A 92 -7.35 1.16 -8.12
C PHE A 92 -6.31 0.10 -8.45
N ALA A 93 -6.00 -0.02 -9.74
CA ALA A 93 -4.97 -0.95 -10.22
C ALA A 93 -3.55 -0.57 -9.76
N GLU A 94 -3.32 0.71 -9.47
CA GLU A 94 -2.03 1.23 -9.02
C GLU A 94 -2.18 2.51 -8.19
N ILE A 95 -1.14 2.82 -7.42
CA ILE A 95 -0.91 4.11 -6.77
C ILE A 95 0.40 4.72 -7.27
N THR A 96 0.33 5.98 -7.70
CA THR A 96 1.51 6.79 -8.02
C THR A 96 2.05 7.43 -6.74
N ILE A 97 3.33 7.26 -6.48
CA ILE A 97 4.01 7.82 -5.31
C ILE A 97 5.08 8.78 -5.81
N VAL A 98 5.07 10.01 -5.31
CA VAL A 98 6.04 11.05 -5.66
C VAL A 98 6.90 11.31 -4.44
N SER A 99 8.22 11.11 -4.55
CA SER A 99 9.13 11.36 -3.44
C SER A 99 9.11 12.85 -3.06
N PRO A 100 9.09 13.23 -1.78
CA PRO A 100 8.91 14.63 -1.33
C PRO A 100 10.00 15.61 -1.79
N ASP A 101 11.21 15.12 -2.12
CA ASP A 101 12.29 15.94 -2.71
C ASP A 101 11.98 16.47 -4.12
N SER A 102 10.84 16.11 -4.70
CA SER A 102 10.41 16.52 -6.05
C SER A 102 9.69 17.87 -6.12
N LEU A 103 9.38 18.50 -4.98
CA LEU A 103 8.63 19.76 -4.92
C LEU A 103 9.51 21.02 -4.81
N LYS A 104 10.83 20.89 -5.01
CA LYS A 104 11.78 22.01 -5.02
C LYS A 104 12.13 22.45 -6.45
#